data_AF-A0A942KAQ9-F1
#
_entry.id   AF-A0A942KAQ9-F1
#
_cell.length_a   1.000
_cell.length_b   1.000
_cell.length_c   1.000
_cell.angle_alpha   90.00
_cell.angle_beta   90.00
_cell.angle_gamma   90.00
#
_symmetry.space_group_name_H-M   'P 1'
#
loop_
_entity.id
_entity.type
_entity.pdbx_description
1 polymer ?
#
loop_
_entity_poly.entity_id
_entity_poly.type
_entity_poly.pdbx_seq_one_letter_code
_entity_poly.pdbx_strand_id
1 'polypeptide(L)'
;MTGVLCSDLDLVVITQETELPGERRNLSWPLEDLPVPADTVVLTQSEWQGLQARDTRFARTLREETVWVWPAPFDLGAARRP
;
A
#
# COMPACT_ATOMS: atom_id res chain seq x y z
N MET A 1 29.89 -9.11 -12.42
CA MET A 1 29.08 -9.28 -11.21
C MET A 1 28.18 -8.06 -11.10
N THR A 2 26.96 -8.13 -11.63
CA THR A 2 25.95 -7.08 -11.42
C THR A 2 25.51 -7.17 -9.96
N GLY A 3 25.80 -6.14 -9.17
CA GLY A 3 25.30 -6.05 -7.81
C GLY A 3 23.77 -6.02 -7.84
N VAL A 4 23.14 -7.04 -7.27
CA VAL A 4 21.68 -7.05 -7.11
C VAL A 4 21.37 -6.06 -5.99
N LEU A 5 20.67 -4.97 -6.33
CA LEU A 5 20.05 -4.10 -5.34
C LEU A 5 18.97 -4.95 -4.65
N CYS A 6 19.25 -5.40 -3.43
CA CYS A 6 18.35 -6.25 -2.65
C CYS A 6 17.28 -5.39 -1.95
N SER A 7 16.58 -4.54 -2.72
CA SER A 7 15.44 -3.76 -2.22
C SER A 7 14.17 -4.55 -2.48
N ASP A 8 13.32 -4.65 -1.46
CA ASP A 8 11.95 -5.10 -1.55
C ASP A 8 11.02 -3.96 -2.03
N LEU A 9 9.80 -4.33 -2.39
CA LEU A 9 8.72 -3.42 -2.76
C LEU A 9 7.51 -3.62 -1.83
N ASP A 10 7.22 -2.63 -1.01
CA ASP A 10 6.00 -2.60 -0.20
C ASP A 10 4.86 -1.89 -0.94
N LEU A 11 3.75 -2.59 -1.16
CA LEU A 11 2.56 -2.06 -1.83
C LEU A 11 1.41 -1.84 -0.84
N VAL A 12 0.84 -0.64 -0.85
CA VAL A 12 -0.43 -0.35 -0.17
C VAL A 12 -1.52 -0.20 -1.21
N VAL A 13 -2.47 -1.13 -1.19
CA VAL A 13 -3.64 -1.11 -2.06
C VAL A 13 -4.81 -0.54 -1.27
N ILE A 14 -5.52 0.42 -1.86
CA ILE A 14 -6.73 0.95 -1.24
C ILE A 14 -7.93 0.67 -2.14
N THR A 15 -8.88 -0.09 -1.60
CA THR A 15 -10.17 -0.40 -2.22
C THR A 15 -11.27 0.44 -1.57
N GLN A 16 -12.39 0.64 -2.26
CA GLN A 16 -13.54 1.30 -1.66
C GLN A 16 -14.10 0.48 -0.49
N GLU A 17 -14.32 -0.81 -0.72
CA GLU A 17 -14.82 -1.78 0.27
C GLU A 17 -14.37 -3.20 -0.07
N THR A 18 -14.54 -4.13 0.87
CA THR A 18 -14.32 -5.56 0.67
C THR A 18 -14.98 -6.36 1.79
N GLU A 19 -15.47 -7.55 1.45
CA GLU A 19 -16.00 -8.53 2.42
C GLU A 19 -14.91 -9.47 2.96
N LEU A 20 -13.71 -9.46 2.37
CA LEU A 20 -12.62 -10.32 2.80
C LEU A 20 -12.02 -9.83 4.14
N PRO A 21 -11.76 -10.74 5.09
CA PRO A 21 -10.95 -10.44 6.27
C PRO A 21 -9.57 -9.89 5.87
N GLY A 22 -9.04 -8.96 6.66
CA GLY A 22 -7.80 -8.21 6.34
C GLY A 22 -6.63 -9.12 5.95
N GLU A 23 -6.43 -10.20 6.69
CA GLU A 23 -5.37 -11.19 6.51
C GLU A 23 -5.50 -12.05 5.24
N ARG A 24 -6.64 -11.97 4.53
CA ARG A 24 -6.89 -12.72 3.29
C ARG A 24 -6.90 -11.86 2.05
N ARG A 25 -6.95 -10.53 2.19
CA ARG A 25 -7.10 -9.61 1.05
C ARG A 25 -5.87 -9.59 0.13
N ASN A 26 -4.68 -9.80 0.69
CA ASN A 26 -3.43 -9.88 -0.07
C ASN A 26 -3.36 -11.12 -0.98
N LEU A 27 -4.10 -12.20 -0.66
CA LEU A 27 -4.08 -13.46 -1.42
C LEU A 27 -4.61 -13.32 -2.85
N SER A 28 -5.29 -12.23 -3.18
CA SER A 28 -5.81 -11.97 -4.53
C SER A 28 -4.82 -11.22 -5.43
N TRP A 29 -3.63 -10.89 -4.93
CA TRP A 29 -2.62 -10.11 -5.66
C TRP A 29 -1.48 -11.00 -6.14
N PRO A 30 -1.17 -11.04 -7.45
CA PRO A 30 -0.10 -11.87 -8.00
C PRO A 30 1.27 -11.18 -7.81
N LEU A 31 1.72 -11.05 -6.56
CA LEU A 31 2.99 -10.40 -6.22
C LEU A 31 4.20 -11.16 -6.79
N GLU A 32 4.06 -12.47 -7.00
CA GLU A 32 5.05 -13.36 -7.61
C GLU A 32 5.40 -12.99 -9.05
N ASP A 33 4.53 -12.24 -9.75
CA ASP A 33 4.79 -11.77 -11.11
C ASP A 33 5.74 -10.57 -11.14
N LEU A 34 6.06 -9.98 -9.98
CA LEU A 34 6.98 -8.85 -9.88
C LEU A 34 8.45 -9.31 -9.95
N PRO A 35 9.34 -8.52 -10.60
CA PRO A 35 10.74 -8.89 -10.76
C PRO A 35 11.57 -8.77 -9.46
N VAL A 36 10.94 -8.34 -8.36
CA VAL A 36 11.54 -8.11 -7.04
C VAL A 36 10.63 -8.68 -5.95
N PRO A 37 11.18 -9.09 -4.79
CA PRO A 37 10.35 -9.45 -3.64
C PRO A 37 9.40 -8.30 -3.29
N ALA A 38 8.13 -8.63 -3.06
CA ALA A 38 7.12 -7.65 -2.77
C ALA A 38 6.14 -8.17 -1.73
N ASP A 39 5.65 -7.25 -0.90
CA ASP A 39 4.57 -7.48 0.05
C ASP A 39 3.44 -6.49 -0.20
N THR A 40 2.21 -6.85 0.21
CA THR A 40 1.08 -5.94 0.11
C THR A 40 0.17 -5.93 1.32
N VAL A 41 -0.32 -4.72 1.65
CA VAL A 41 -1.41 -4.49 2.59
C VAL A 41 -2.58 -3.90 1.81
N VAL A 42 -3.76 -4.51 1.96
CA VAL A 42 -4.99 -4.06 1.31
C VAL A 42 -5.93 -3.44 2.34
N LEU A 43 -6.12 -2.13 2.22
CA LEU A 43 -6.98 -1.32 3.10
C LEU A 43 -8.27 -0.92 2.38
N THR A 44 -9.37 -0.83 3.12
CA THR A 44 -10.54 -0.09 2.64
C THR A 44 -10.30 1.41 2.74
N GLN A 45 -11.13 2.19 2.04
CA GLN A 45 -11.08 3.65 2.13
C GLN A 45 -11.27 4.13 3.58
N SER A 46 -12.20 3.52 4.32
CA SER A 46 -12.48 3.87 5.72
C SER A 46 -11.31 3.52 6.65
N GLU A 47 -10.66 2.37 6.42
CA GLU A 47 -9.45 1.97 7.15
C GLU A 47 -8.29 2.91 6.88
N TRP A 48 -8.08 3.29 5.61
CA TRP A 48 -7.05 4.26 5.23
C TRP A 48 -7.29 5.61 5.92
N GLN A 49 -8.50 6.17 5.82
CA GLN A 49 -8.83 7.45 6.48
C GLN A 49 -8.65 7.36 8.00
N GLY A 50 -9.11 6.28 8.61
CA GLY A 50 -8.95 6.03 10.04
C GLY A 50 -7.49 5.84 10.45
N LEU A 51 -6.64 5.30 9.58
CA LEU A 51 -5.20 5.16 9.79
C LEU A 51 -4.49 6.51 9.70
N GLN A 52 -4.80 7.30 8.66
CA GLN A 52 -4.19 8.62 8.43
C GLN A 52 -4.54 9.65 9.52
N ALA A 53 -5.69 9.49 10.17
CA ALA A 53 -6.10 10.32 11.31
C ALA A 53 -5.31 10.00 12.60
N ARG A 54 -4.57 8.90 12.65
CA ARG A 54 -3.78 8.49 13.83
C ARG A 54 -2.35 9.00 13.73
N ASP A 55 -1.76 9.32 14.87
CA ASP A 55 -0.35 9.69 14.96
C ASP A 55 0.55 8.50 15.35
N THR A 56 0.40 7.38 14.64
CA THR A 56 1.28 6.22 14.82
C THR A 56 2.52 6.36 13.95
N ARG A 57 3.61 5.65 14.30
CA ARG A 57 4.80 5.56 13.44
C ARG A 57 4.43 5.10 12.03
N PHE A 58 3.59 4.05 11.93
CA PHE A 58 3.16 3.50 10.66
C PHE A 58 2.39 4.51 9.81
N ALA A 59 1.43 5.24 10.40
CA ALA A 59 0.67 6.28 9.69
C ALA A 59 1.56 7.46 9.23
N ARG A 60 2.62 7.79 9.98
CA ARG A 60 3.61 8.79 9.55
C ARG A 60 4.45 8.30 8.37
N THR A 61 4.98 7.07 8.45
CA THR A 61 5.73 6.44 7.35
C THR A 61 4.92 6.44 6.06
N LEU A 62 3.65 6.02 6.10
CA LEU A 62 2.80 6.02 4.91
C LEU A 62 2.56 7.43 4.33
N ARG A 63 2.37 8.45 5.17
CA ARG A 63 2.21 9.83 4.71
C ARG A 63 3.47 10.40 4.06
N GLU A 64 4.62 10.05 4.62
CA GLU A 64 5.90 10.67 4.27
C GLU A 64 6.64 9.92 3.16
N GLU A 65 6.46 8.62 3.05
CA GLU A 65 7.29 7.75 2.20
C GLU A 65 6.50 7.10 1.06
N THR A 66 5.17 7.00 1.13
CA THR A 66 4.37 6.40 0.05
C THR A 66 4.21 7.33 -1.15
N VAL A 67 4.34 6.74 -2.35
CA VAL A 67 4.13 7.39 -3.65
C VAL A 67 2.93 6.77 -4.36
N TRP A 68 2.02 7.60 -4.87
CA TRP A 68 0.89 7.14 -5.68
C TRP A 68 1.35 6.75 -7.08
N VAL A 69 1.24 5.46 -7.40
CA VAL A 69 1.54 4.92 -8.73
C VAL A 69 0.31 4.66 -9.59
N TRP A 70 -0.88 4.67 -8.98
CA TRP A 70 -2.17 4.50 -9.66
C TRP A 70 -3.12 5.65 -9.30
N PRO A 71 -3.92 6.17 -10.26
CA PRO A 71 -4.88 7.23 -9.95
C PRO A 71 -5.94 6.75 -8.97
N ALA A 72 -6.21 7.57 -7.96
CA ALA A 72 -7.26 7.29 -6.98
C ALA A 72 -8.65 7.54 -7.58
N PRO A 73 -9.58 6.56 -7.55
CA PRO A 73 -10.97 6.79 -7.96
C PRO A 73 -11.78 7.58 -6.93
N PHE A 74 -11.19 7.90 -5.78
CA PHE A 74 -11.80 8.64 -4.68
C PHE A 74 -10.75 9.52 -3.95
N ASP A 75 -11.22 10.48 -3.15
CA ASP A 75 -10.31 11.33 -2.37
C ASP A 75 -9.68 10.54 -1.22
N LEU A 76 -8.36 10.39 -1.30
CA LEU A 76 -7.51 9.62 -0.39
C LEU A 76 -6.63 10.50 0.50
N GLY A 77 -6.68 11.83 0.34
CA GLY A 77 -5.77 12.73 1.03
C GLY A 77 -4.29 12.51 0.65
N ALA A 78 -3.39 13.01 1.49
CA ALA A 78 -1.98 13.23 1.12
C ALA A 78 -1.12 11.96 1.21
N ALA A 79 -0.85 11.35 0.06
CA ALA A 79 0.43 10.73 -0.24
C ALA A 79 1.03 11.42 -1.47
N ARG A 80 2.34 11.28 -1.67
CA ARG A 80 3.07 12.05 -2.68
C ARG A 80 2.73 11.54 -4.07
N ARG A 81 2.65 12.44 -5.06
CA ARG A 81 2.60 12.07 -6.47
C ARG A 81 4.04 12.09 -7.03
N PRO A 82 4.38 11.19 -7.96
CA PRO A 82 5.67 11.22 -8.64
C PRO A 82 5.84 12.49 -9.49
#